data_AF-A0A4P9W8C4-F1
#
_entry.id   AF-A0A4P9W8C4-F1
#
_cell.length_a   1.000
_cell.length_b   1.000
_cell.length_c   1.000
_cell.angle_alpha   90.00
_cell.angle_beta   90.00
_cell.angle_gamma   90.00
#
_symmetry.space_group_name_H-M   'P 1'
#
loop_
_entity.id
_entity.type
_entity.pdbx_description
1 polymer ?
#
loop_
_entity_poly.entity_id
_entity_poly.type
_entity_poly.pdbx_seq_one_letter_code
_entity_poly.pdbx_strand_id
1 'polypeptide(L)'
;CIFRHPYPVGYRAKKHHFHRDWLMEIEDGGDGPVFKVISDNGKVFSGPSPTAPWTDICIALAGQHGKTRISGPLFFGFSDPLTQGLIQSMDGYAKAA
;
A
#
# COMPACT_ATOMS: atom_id res chain seq x y z
N CYS A 1 -19.37 7.20 2.39
CA CYS A 1 -18.24 6.43 1.82
C CYS A 1 -18.54 4.95 2.07
N ILE A 2 -18.63 4.11 1.03
CA ILE A 2 -19.18 2.74 1.12
C ILE A 2 -18.16 1.73 1.67
N PHE A 3 -16.87 2.09 1.68
CA PHE A 3 -15.82 1.25 2.24
C PHE A 3 -14.90 2.07 3.14
N ARG A 4 -14.89 1.75 4.44
CA ARG A 4 -13.83 2.14 5.37
C ARG A 4 -12.87 0.97 5.44
N HIS A 5 -11.64 1.19 4.99
CA HIS A 5 -10.57 0.20 5.08
C HIS A 5 -9.62 0.68 6.18
N PRO A 6 -9.71 0.13 7.41
CA PRO A 6 -8.68 0.34 8.41
C PRO A 6 -7.33 -0.10 7.86
N TYR A 7 -6.32 0.74 8.03
CA TYR A 7 -4.96 0.47 7.58
C TYR A 7 -4.11 0.09 8.80
N PRO A 8 -3.82 -1.20 9.01
CA PRO A 8 -3.07 -1.64 10.17
C PRO A 8 -1.61 -1.19 10.07
N VAL A 9 -1.16 -0.42 11.06
CA VAL A 9 0.26 -0.10 11.22
C VAL A 9 1.04 -1.38 11.53
N GLY A 10 2.23 -1.52 10.94
CA GLY A 10 3.03 -2.75 10.98
C GLY A 10 2.66 -3.75 9.90
N TYR A 11 1.68 -3.45 9.03
CA TYR A 11 1.37 -4.26 7.86
C TYR A 11 2.61 -4.42 6.98
N ARG A 12 2.84 -5.65 6.51
CA ARG A 12 3.92 -5.98 5.59
C ARG A 12 3.43 -6.97 4.53
N ALA A 13 3.76 -6.71 3.27
CA ALA A 13 3.50 -7.63 2.18
C ALA A 13 4.56 -7.51 1.08
N LYS A 14 4.69 -8.56 0.26
CA LYS A 14 5.56 -8.55 -0.92
C LYS A 14 4.74 -8.64 -2.19
N LYS A 15 5.18 -7.95 -3.24
CA LYS A 15 4.56 -8.00 -4.56
C LYS A 15 5.62 -8.08 -5.65
N HIS A 16 5.45 -9.03 -6.57
CA HIS A 16 6.20 -9.07 -7.81
C HIS A 16 5.50 -8.21 -8.87
N HIS A 17 6.14 -7.12 -9.31
CA HIS A 17 5.61 -6.24 -10.35
C HIS A 17 6.74 -5.42 -11.02
N PHE A 18 6.53 -4.96 -12.27
CA PHE A 18 7.58 -4.31 -13.06
C PHE A 18 8.89 -5.10 -13.11
N HIS A 19 8.78 -6.44 -13.18
CA HIS A 19 9.91 -7.39 -13.17
C HIS A 19 10.81 -7.28 -11.93
N ARG A 20 10.28 -6.80 -10.80
CA ARG A 20 10.98 -6.66 -9.52
C ARG A 20 10.10 -7.07 -8.36
N ASP A 21 10.74 -7.43 -7.25
CA ASP A 21 10.06 -7.62 -5.98
C ASP A 21 10.03 -6.31 -5.20
N TRP A 22 8.86 -6.01 -4.65
CA TRP A 22 8.60 -4.83 -3.85
C TRP A 22 8.10 -5.25 -2.48
N LEU A 23 8.75 -4.76 -1.42
CA LEU A 23 8.26 -4.84 -0.06
C LEU A 23 7.35 -3.63 0.20
N MET A 24 6.14 -3.89 0.67
CA MET A 24 5.16 -2.87 1.03
C MET A 24 4.99 -2.87 2.54
N GLU A 25 5.03 -1.69 3.14
CA GLU A 25 4.88 -1.52 4.59
C GLU A 25 3.92 -0.38 4.92
N ILE A 26 3.29 -0.47 6.09
CA ILE A 26 2.53 0.64 6.68
C ILE A 26 3.14 0.98 8.02
N GLU A 27 3.57 2.22 8.18
CA GLU A 27 4.16 2.74 9.40
C GLU A 27 3.26 3.80 10.04
N ASP A 28 3.51 4.07 11.32
CA ASP A 28 2.90 5.18 12.03
C ASP A 28 3.61 6.49 11.63
N GLY A 29 2.85 7.41 11.01
CA GLY A 29 3.32 8.75 10.66
C GLY A 29 2.97 9.82 11.70
N GLY A 30 2.40 9.46 12.84
CA GLY A 30 1.89 10.38 13.86
C GLY A 30 0.46 10.86 13.56
N ASP A 31 0.27 11.57 12.45
CA ASP A 31 -1.04 12.10 12.05
C ASP A 31 -1.87 11.10 11.21
N GLY A 32 -1.27 9.98 10.83
CA GLY A 32 -1.89 8.95 10.02
C GLY A 32 -0.89 7.92 9.50
N PRO A 33 -1.35 6.88 8.79
CA PRO A 33 -0.48 5.85 8.25
C PRO A 33 0.40 6.38 7.12
N VAL A 34 1.67 5.99 7.11
CA VAL A 34 2.59 6.20 6.00
C VAL A 34 2.79 4.89 5.26
N PHE A 35 2.42 4.88 3.99
CA PHE A 35 2.58 3.73 3.11
C PHE A 35 3.97 3.80 2.48
N LYS A 36 4.75 2.74 2.62
CA LYS A 36 6.07 2.60 2.01
C LYS A 36 6.08 1.46 1.01
N VAL A 37 6.83 1.65 -0.08
CA VAL A 37 7.13 0.63 -1.07
C VAL A 37 8.64 0.66 -1.32
N ILE A 38 9.30 -0.47 -1.09
CA ILE A 38 10.75 -0.62 -1.08
C ILE A 38 11.12 -1.61 -2.17
N SER A 39 11.98 -1.23 -3.10
CA SER A 39 12.52 -2.14 -4.12
C SER A 39 13.60 -3.06 -3.57
N ASP A 40 13.86 -4.14 -4.29
CA ASP A 40 15.01 -5.04 -4.13
C ASP A 40 16.36 -4.35 -3.90
N ASN A 41 16.61 -3.21 -4.55
CA ASN A 41 17.84 -2.42 -4.41
C ASN A 41 17.80 -1.39 -3.26
N GLY A 42 16.77 -1.42 -2.41
CA GLY A 42 16.64 -0.56 -1.22
C GLY A 42 16.08 0.84 -1.48
N LYS A 43 15.66 1.17 -2.71
CA LYS A 43 14.99 2.46 -2.97
C LYS A 43 13.60 2.46 -2.33
N VAL A 44 13.31 3.52 -1.58
CA VAL A 44 12.05 3.68 -0.84
C VAL A 44 11.20 4.75 -1.50
N PHE A 45 9.92 4.46 -1.67
CA PHE A 45 8.86 5.39 -2.06
C PHE A 45 7.82 5.42 -0.95
N SER A 46 7.31 6.60 -0.60
CA SER A 46 6.37 6.72 0.51
C SER A 46 5.29 7.77 0.27
N GLY A 47 4.13 7.60 0.87
CA GLY A 47 3.09 8.62 0.85
C GLY A 47 1.92 8.36 1.81
N PRO A 48 0.98 9.32 1.91
CA PRO A 48 -0.13 9.28 2.88
C PRO A 48 -1.29 8.37 2.44
N SER A 49 -1.19 7.73 1.28
CA SER A 49 -2.20 6.82 0.76
C SER A 49 -1.53 5.63 0.09
N PRO A 50 -2.20 4.46 0.00
CA PRO A 50 -1.59 3.28 -0.63
C PRO A 50 -1.24 3.51 -2.10
N THR A 51 -1.93 4.43 -2.79
CA THR A 51 -1.69 4.71 -4.22
C THR A 51 -0.52 5.67 -4.45
N ALA A 52 -0.19 6.53 -3.49
CA ALA A 52 0.86 7.54 -3.63
C ALA A 52 2.25 6.95 -3.98
N PRO A 53 2.83 6.03 -3.19
CA PRO A 53 4.18 5.51 -3.51
C PRO A 53 4.22 4.73 -4.83
N TRP A 54 3.12 4.05 -5.19
CA TRP A 54 3.00 3.35 -6.47
C TRP A 54 2.91 4.30 -7.67
N THR A 55 2.28 5.46 -7.50
CA THR A 55 2.27 6.53 -8.51
C THR A 55 3.69 7.02 -8.78
N ASP A 56 4.47 7.27 -7.72
CA ASP A 56 5.85 7.73 -7.84
C ASP A 56 6.75 6.69 -8.52
N ILE A 57 6.52 5.40 -8.23
CA ILE A 57 7.21 4.29 -8.92
C ILE A 57 6.87 4.30 -10.41
N CYS A 58 5.60 4.45 -10.78
CA CYS A 58 5.20 4.53 -12.19
C CYS A 58 5.88 5.70 -12.90
N ILE A 59 5.90 6.89 -12.28
CA ILE A 59 6.55 8.08 -12.84
C ILE A 59 8.06 7.83 -13.00
N ALA A 60 8.71 7.23 -11.99
CA ALA A 60 10.14 6.98 -11.99
C ALA A 60 10.58 5.91 -13.00
N LEU A 61 9.75 4.89 -13.26
CA LEU A 61 10.08 3.78 -14.16
C LEU A 61 9.65 4.03 -15.61
N ALA A 62 8.51 4.68 -15.84
CA ALA A 62 7.94 4.89 -17.18
C ALA A 62 8.21 6.28 -17.77
N GLY A 63 8.80 7.21 -17.01
CA GLY A 63 8.92 8.62 -17.39
C GLY A 63 7.56 9.33 -17.48
N GLN A 64 7.51 10.51 -18.13
CA GLN A 64 6.27 11.33 -18.25
C GLN A 64 5.15 10.70 -19.11
N HIS A 65 5.38 9.57 -19.78
CA HIS A 65 4.48 9.04 -20.81
C HIS A 65 3.63 7.83 -20.38
N GLY A 66 3.91 7.22 -19.23
CA GLY A 66 3.17 6.04 -18.76
C GLY A 66 1.97 6.39 -17.88
N LYS A 67 0.80 6.64 -18.48
CA LYS A 67 -0.49 6.76 -17.75
C LYS A 67 -0.98 5.41 -17.22
N THR A 68 -0.12 4.65 -16.53
CA THR A 68 -0.54 3.39 -15.92
C THR A 68 -1.41 3.71 -14.71
N ARG A 69 -2.71 3.40 -14.81
CA ARG A 69 -3.60 3.45 -13.66
C ARG A 69 -3.19 2.34 -12.68
N ILE A 70 -2.80 2.73 -11.49
CA ILE A 70 -2.46 1.81 -10.41
C ILE A 70 -3.48 1.94 -9.28
N SER A 71 -3.88 0.80 -8.70
CA SER A 71 -4.72 0.77 -7.52
C SER A 71 -3.85 0.36 -6.35
N GLY A 72 -3.47 1.33 -5.51
CA GLY A 72 -2.72 1.08 -4.28
C GLY A 72 -3.38 0.01 -3.40
N PRO A 73 -4.68 0.11 -3.07
CA PRO A 73 -5.36 -0.90 -2.25
C PRO A 73 -5.28 -2.31 -2.84
N LEU A 74 -5.41 -2.46 -4.16
CA LEU A 74 -5.26 -3.76 -4.82
C LEU A 74 -3.83 -4.29 -4.70
N PHE A 75 -2.83 -3.42 -4.81
CA PHE A 75 -1.42 -3.80 -4.74
C PHE A 75 -1.03 -4.23 -3.32
N PHE A 76 -1.51 -3.51 -2.32
CA PHE A 76 -1.41 -3.87 -0.91
C PHE A 76 -2.33 -5.03 -0.51
N GLY A 77 -3.06 -5.66 -1.44
CA GLY A 77 -3.91 -6.82 -1.12
C GLY A 77 -5.17 -6.49 -0.32
N PHE A 78 -5.52 -5.22 -0.10
CA PHE A 78 -6.74 -4.85 0.62
C PHE A 78 -8.04 -5.12 -0.14
N SER A 79 -7.94 -5.58 -1.40
CA SER A 79 -9.08 -6.09 -2.16
C SER A 79 -9.26 -7.62 -2.05
N ASP A 80 -8.32 -8.32 -1.41
CA ASP A 80 -8.42 -9.76 -1.17
C ASP A 80 -9.36 -10.04 0.02
N PRO A 81 -10.43 -10.85 -0.15
CA PRO A 81 -11.40 -11.12 0.91
C PRO A 81 -10.78 -11.76 2.17
N LEU A 82 -9.74 -12.60 2.00
CA LEU A 82 -9.04 -13.20 3.14
C LEU A 82 -8.32 -12.12 3.94
N THR A 83 -7.56 -11.25 3.27
CA THR A 83 -6.88 -10.11 3.90
C THR A 83 -7.87 -9.20 4.61
N GLN A 84 -9.02 -8.89 3.98
CA GLN A 84 -10.08 -8.09 4.61
C GLN A 84 -10.67 -8.78 5.84
N GLY A 85 -10.95 -10.08 5.78
CA GLY A 85 -11.47 -10.85 6.91
C GLY A 85 -10.48 -10.92 8.08
N LEU A 86 -9.18 -11.05 7.78
CA LEU A 86 -8.13 -11.01 8.78
C LEU A 86 -8.04 -9.64 9.45
N ILE A 87 -8.06 -8.55 8.68
CA ILE A 87 -8.07 -7.17 9.21
C ILE A 87 -9.31 -6.93 10.07
N GLN A 88 -10.48 -7.41 9.64
CA GLN A 88 -11.73 -7.33 10.41
C GLN A 88 -11.67 -8.05 11.74
N SER A 89 -10.89 -9.14 11.83
CA SER A 89 -10.70 -9.89 13.07
C SER A 89 -9.70 -9.27 14.05
N MET A 90 -8.99 -8.20 13.65
CA MET A 90 -7.99 -7.55 14.51
C MET A 90 -8.62 -6.70 15.61
N ASP A 91 -7.97 -6.68 16.77
CA ASP A 91 -8.33 -5.78 17.87
C ASP A 91 -8.30 -4.31 17.40
N GLY A 92 -9.33 -3.56 17.77
CA GLY A 92 -9.46 -2.14 17.43
C GLY A 92 -10.09 -1.86 16.06
N TYR A 93 -10.39 -2.88 15.25
CA TYR A 93 -11.08 -2.70 13.95
C TYR A 93 -12.36 -1.87 14.09
N ALA A 94 -13.22 -2.18 15.06
CA ALA A 94 -14.49 -1.48 15.29
C ALA A 94 -14.33 0.02 15.64
N LYS A 95 -13.16 0.45 16.13
CA LYS A 95 -12.86 1.87 16.41
C LYS A 95 -12.39 2.63 15.17
N ALA A 96 -11.84 1.90 14.19
CA ALA A 96 -11.30 2.45 12.95
C ALA A 96 -12.28 2.31 11.75
N ALA A 97 -13.27 1.43 11.87
CA ALA A 97 -14.34 1.20 10.90
C ALA A 97 -15.45 2.25 10.97
#